data_AF-A0A9C7G7B8-F1
#
_entry.id   AF-A0A9C7G7B8-F1
#
_cell.length_a   1.000
_cell.length_b   1.000
_cell.length_c   1.000
_cell.angle_alpha   90.00
_cell.angle_beta   90.00
_cell.angle_gamma   90.00
#
_symmetry.space_group_name_H-M   'P 1'
#
loop_
_entity.id
_entity.type
_entity.pdbx_description
1 polymer ?
#
loop_
_entity_poly.entity_id
_entity_poly.type
_entity_poly.pdbx_seq_one_letter_code
_entity_poly.pdbx_strand_id
1 'polypeptide(L)' 'MNIFNKIALFFVVLFSVFIILNTYLGETEQVQSNVIYFLLNGFAYIVSAMELEREKQELVLEE' A
#
# COMPACT_ATOMS: atom_id res chain seq x y z
N MET A 1 -4.01 15.34 -5.75
CA MET A 1 -3.94 15.42 -4.27
C MET A 1 -5.02 14.62 -3.51
N ASN A 2 -6.04 14.03 -4.17
CA ASN A 2 -7.15 13.37 -3.46
C ASN A 2 -7.10 11.82 -3.47
N ILE A 3 -6.55 11.20 -4.53
CA ILE A 3 -6.51 9.73 -4.66
C ILE A 3 -5.31 9.11 -3.94
N PHE A 4 -4.12 9.68 -4.11
CA PHE A 4 -2.91 9.22 -3.42
C PHE A 4 -3.06 9.21 -1.89
N ASN A 5 -3.57 10.32 -1.32
CA ASN A 5 -3.84 10.40 0.11
C ASN A 5 -4.89 9.38 0.56
N LYS A 6 -5.94 9.14 -0.22
CA LYS A 6 -6.96 8.12 0.12
C LYS A 6 -6.37 6.71 0.11
N ILE A 7 -5.52 6.39 -0.85
CA ILE A 7 -4.86 5.08 -0.95
C ILE A 7 -3.89 4.91 0.22
N ALA A 8 -3.05 5.90 0.50
CA ALA A 8 -2.17 5.88 1.67
C ALA A 8 -2.95 5.65 2.98
N LEU A 9 -4.06 6.38 3.16
CA LEU A 9 -4.90 6.27 4.36
C LEU A 9 -5.57 4.90 4.48
N PHE A 10 -6.02 4.32 3.35
CA PHE A 10 -6.54 2.95 3.32
C PHE A 10 -5.49 1.93 3.78
N PHE A 11 -4.26 2.01 3.26
CA PHE A 11 -3.18 1.10 3.66
C PHE A 11 -2.81 1.27 5.13
N VAL A 12 -2.77 2.49 5.66
CA VAL A 12 -2.51 2.74 7.09
C VAL A 12 -3.57 2.07 7.97
N VAL A 13 -4.86 2.19 7.62
CA VAL A 13 -5.94 1.55 8.36
C VAL A 13 -5.85 0.02 8.25
N LEU A 14 -5.60 -0.50 7.04
CA LEU A 14 -5.46 -1.93 6.79
C LEU A 14 -4.30 -2.54 7.60
N PHE A 15 -3.13 -1.92 7.59
CA PHE A 15 -1.98 -2.34 8.38
C PHE A 15 -2.30 -2.33 9.88
N SER A 16 -2.99 -1.30 10.35
CA SER A 16 -3.37 -1.18 11.77
C SER A 16 -4.30 -2.33 12.18
N VAL A 17 -5.30 -2.66 11.36
CA VAL A 17 -6.21 -3.80 11.62
C VAL A 17 -5.43 -5.11 11.65
N PHE A 18 -4.53 -5.35 10.70
CA PHE A 18 -3.72 -6.56 10.65
C PHE A 18 -2.81 -6.71 11.87
N ILE A 19 -2.12 -5.64 12.26
CA ILE A 19 -1.25 -5.62 13.44
C ILE A 19 -2.06 -5.93 14.70
N ILE A 20 -3.23 -5.30 14.87
CA ILE A 20 -4.09 -5.53 16.04
C ILE A 20 -4.57 -6.99 16.07
N LEU A 21 -5.09 -7.51 14.95
CA LEU A 21 -5.56 -8.90 14.88
C LEU A 21 -4.44 -9.90 15.19
N ASN A 22 -3.25 -9.71 14.60
CA ASN A 22 -2.10 -10.58 14.85
C ASN A 22 -1.64 -10.52 16.31
N THR A 23 -1.63 -9.31 16.91
CA THR A 23 -1.27 -9.12 18.33
C THR A 23 -2.23 -9.85 19.26
N TYR A 24 -3.53 -9.87 18.94
CA TYR A 24 -4.54 -10.55 19.77
C TYR A 24 -4.61 -12.05 19.52
N LEU A 25 -4.30 -12.52 18.32
CA LEU A 25 -4.37 -13.94 17.94
C LEU A 25 -3.09 -14.72 18.31
N GLY A 26 -2.03 -14.04 18.76
CA GLY A 26 -0.77 -14.67 19.18
C GLY A 26 -0.09 -15.43 18.04
N GLU A 27 -0.28 -14.97 16.79
CA GLU A 27 0.27 -15.61 15.60
C GLU A 27 1.80 -15.60 15.59
N THR A 28 2.40 -16.59 14.91
CA THR A 28 3.84 -16.74 14.79
C THR A 28 4.44 -15.56 14.01
N GLU A 29 5.55 -15.00 14.53
CA GLU A 29 6.24 -13.82 13.95
C GLU A 29 6.50 -13.94 12.44
N GLN A 30 6.68 -15.17 11.94
CA GLN A 30 6.95 -15.46 10.54
C GLN A 30 5.74 -15.21 9.62
N VAL A 31 4.52 -15.55 10.06
CA VAL A 31 3.28 -15.32 9.28
C VAL A 31 2.98 -13.82 9.26
N GLN A 32 3.11 -13.15 10.41
CA GLN A 32 2.95 -11.70 10.51
C GLN A 32 3.93 -10.97 9.58
N SER A 33 5.20 -11.39 9.57
CA SER A 33 6.23 -10.81 8.71
C SER A 33 5.89 -11.02 7.22
N ASN A 34 5.47 -12.22 6.81
CA ASN A 34 5.06 -12.49 5.43
C ASN A 34 3.87 -11.63 4.98
N VAL A 35 2.86 -11.45 5.85
CA VAL A 35 1.71 -10.59 5.55
C VAL A 35 2.13 -9.13 5.42
N ILE A 36 2.99 -8.63 6.31
CA ILE A 36 3.50 -7.26 6.23
C ILE A 36 4.32 -7.06 4.95
N TYR A 37 5.19 -8.01 4.59
CA TYR A 37 5.95 -7.96 3.34
C TYR A 37 5.04 -7.96 2.11
N PHE A 38 4.01 -8.81 2.09
CA PHE A 38 3.04 -8.85 1.00
C PHE A 38 2.32 -7.51 0.85
N LEU A 39 1.85 -6.93 1.94
CA LEU A 39 1.15 -5.65 1.95
C LEU A 39 2.07 -4.48 1.53
N LEU A 40 3.33 -4.46 1.98
CA LEU A 40 4.32 -3.46 1.59
C LEU A 40 4.66 -3.53 0.10
N ASN A 41 4.88 -4.73 -0.42
CA ASN A 41 5.15 -4.92 -1.85
C ASN A 41 3.93 -4.52 -2.70
N GLY A 42 2.72 -4.87 -2.26
CA GLY A 42 1.48 -4.45 -2.92
C GLY A 42 1.29 -2.93 -2.91
N PHE A 43 1.59 -2.27 -1.78
CA PHE A 43 1.54 -0.82 -1.68
C PHE A 43 2.54 -0.15 -2.63
N ALA A 44 3.79 -0.60 -2.63
CA ALA A 44 4.83 -0.07 -3.52
C ALA A 44 4.44 -0.23 -4.98
N TYR A 45 3.95 -1.40 -5.38
CA TYR A 45 3.48 -1.66 -6.74
C TYR A 45 2.36 -0.69 -7.17
N ILE A 46 1.33 -0.50 -6.33
CA ILE A 46 0.20 0.39 -6.65
C ILE A 46 0.67 1.84 -6.77
N VAL A 47 1.51 2.31 -5.83
CA VAL A 47 2.08 3.66 -5.87
C VAL A 47 2.89 3.89 -7.15
N SER A 48 3.80 2.97 -7.47
CA SER A 48 4.63 3.08 -8.68
C SER A 48 3.80 3.03 -9.96
N ALA A 49 2.76 2.19 -10.03
CA ALA A 49 1.87 2.13 -11.18
C ALA A 49 1.12 3.46 -11.39
N MET A 50 0.62 4.07 -10.30
CA MET A 50 -0.08 5.35 -10.38
C MET A 50 0.86 6.52 -10.74
N GLU A 51 2.10 6.51 -10.23
CA GLU A 51 3.11 7.50 -10.63
C GLU A 51 3.41 7.38 -12.12
N LEU A 52 3.59 6.17 -12.63
CA LEU A 52 3.87 5.91 -14.05
C LEU A 52 2.69 6.31 -14.95
N GLU A 53 1.44 6.06 -14.54
CA GLU A 53 0.26 6.54 -15.25
C GLU A 53 0.18 8.06 -15.26
N ARG A 54 0.52 8.72 -14.15
CA ARG A 54 0.55 10.18 -14.07
C ARG A 54 1.62 10.77 -14.99
N GLU A 55 2.84 10.22 -14.98
CA GLU A 55 3.93 10.66 -15.86
C GLU A 55 3.56 10.51 -17.34
N LYS A 56 2.90 9.39 -17.72
CA LYS A 56 2.39 9.22 -19.09
C LYS A 56 1.35 10.26 -19.47
N GLN A 57 0.45 10.61 -18.56
CA GLN A 57 -0.56 11.65 -18.82
C GLN A 57 0.08 13.03 -18.97
N GLU A 58 1.10 13.35 -18.16
CA GLU A 58 1.83 14.62 -18.26
C GLU A 58 2.60 14.72 -19.58
N LEU A 59 3.27 13.65 -20.03
CA LEU A 59 4.01 13.62 -21.30
C LEU A 59 3.12 13.77 -22.54
N VAL A 60 1.89 13.24 -22.53
CA VAL A 60 0.93 13.39 -23.66
C VAL A 60 0.35 14.80 -23.75
N LEU A 61 0.37 15.56 -22.65
CA LEU A 61 -0.12 16.95 -22.61
C LEU A 61 0.96 17.97 -23.05
N GLU A 62 2.22 17.56 -23.15
CA GLU A 62 3.33 18.40 -23.62
C GLU A 62 3.57 18.31 -25.15
N GLU A 63 2.92 17.36 -25.86
CA GLU A 63 2.88 17.28 -27.34
C GLU A 63 1.67 18.00 -27.94
#